data_AF-A0A1V6BVN2-F1
#
_entry.id   AF-A0A1V6BVN2-F1
#
_cell.length_a   1.000
_cell.length_b   1.000
_cell.length_c   1.000
_cell.angle_alpha   90.00
_cell.angle_beta   90.00
_cell.angle_gamma   90.00
#
_symmetry.space_group_name_H-M   'P 1'
#
loop_
_entity.id
_entity.type
_entity.pdbx_description
1 polymer ?
#
loop_
_entity_poly.entity_id
_entity_poly.type
_entity_poly.pdbx_seq_one_letter_code
_entity_poly.pdbx_strand_id
1 'polypeptide(L)'
;MTKQNYLFHFKISPKFNDYINYLMEKLNFKSNCRLIDYILEVSSANIRNIKNIIGDHESKYEFIDNENPERIDKYVRLKAEKYKMLKKWHYIFNEYGISVILRDIIKFFYEGILKYGAKEFICMIGKKLKTDNIVKDLGDILTHMRKISLKKLALLSLIIQNLPVYV
;
A
#
# COMPACT_ATOMS: atom_id res chain seq x y z
N MET A 1 -9.53 -29.43 2.13
CA MET A 1 -9.69 -28.06 1.61
C MET A 1 -8.56 -27.75 0.64
N THR A 2 -8.85 -27.61 -0.64
CA THR A 2 -7.88 -27.25 -1.67
C THR A 2 -7.29 -25.88 -1.35
N LYS A 3 -5.97 -25.81 -1.12
CA LYS A 3 -5.23 -24.55 -0.98
C LYS A 3 -5.24 -23.82 -2.34
N GLN A 4 -6.35 -23.17 -2.67
CA GLN A 4 -6.43 -22.33 -3.87
C GLN A 4 -5.54 -21.10 -3.65
N ASN A 5 -4.47 -21.05 -4.42
CA ASN A 5 -3.57 -19.92 -4.51
C ASN A 5 -3.90 -19.14 -5.78
N TYR A 6 -4.13 -17.84 -5.66
CA TYR A 6 -4.39 -16.95 -6.78
C TYR A 6 -3.06 -16.34 -7.22
N LEU A 7 -2.70 -16.55 -8.48
CA LEU A 7 -1.55 -15.87 -9.08
C LEU A 7 -2.02 -14.51 -9.58
N PHE A 8 -1.36 -13.47 -9.11
CA PHE A 8 -1.61 -12.10 -9.51
C PHE A 8 -0.39 -11.57 -10.23
N HIS A 9 -0.61 -11.05 -11.43
CA HIS A 9 0.42 -10.42 -12.25
C HIS A 9 0.22 -8.91 -12.21
N PHE A 10 1.29 -8.16 -12.00
CA PHE A 10 1.25 -6.71 -12.11
C PHE A 10 2.56 -6.15 -12.63
N LYS A 11 2.44 -5.03 -13.35
CA LYS A 11 3.56 -4.29 -13.92
C LYS A 11 3.96 -3.12 -13.02
N ILE A 12 5.26 -2.98 -12.77
CA ILE A 12 5.83 -1.91 -11.97
C ILE A 12 6.92 -1.15 -12.72
N SER A 13 7.20 0.09 -12.29
CA SER A 13 8.38 0.83 -12.75
C SER A 13 9.65 0.32 -12.08
N PRO A 14 10.84 0.62 -12.62
CA PRO A 14 12.12 0.33 -11.97
C PRO A 14 12.21 0.92 -10.55
N LYS A 15 11.75 2.16 -10.35
CA LYS A 15 11.69 2.81 -9.03
C LYS A 15 10.88 2.00 -8.01
N PHE A 16 9.73 1.46 -8.43
CA PHE A 16 8.93 0.59 -7.57
C PHE A 16 9.61 -0.77 -7.32
N ASN A 17 10.40 -1.27 -8.26
CA ASN A 17 11.20 -2.46 -8.06
C ASN A 17 12.26 -2.23 -6.97
N ASP A 18 12.85 -1.05 -6.92
CA ASP A 18 13.81 -0.68 -5.88
C ASP A 18 13.15 -0.61 -4.50
N TYR A 19 11.91 -0.11 -4.40
CA TYR A 19 11.15 -0.18 -3.14
C TYR A 19 10.95 -1.61 -2.67
N ILE A 20 10.59 -2.54 -3.56
CA ILE A 20 10.43 -3.96 -3.21
C ILE A 20 11.77 -4.55 -2.77
N ASN A 21 12.86 -4.29 -3.49
CA ASN A 21 14.20 -4.81 -3.14
C ASN A 21 14.65 -4.29 -1.78
N TYR A 22 14.46 -3.00 -1.51
CA TYR A 22 14.74 -2.39 -0.21
C TYR A 22 13.95 -3.07 0.92
N LEU A 23 12.64 -3.26 0.72
CA LEU A 23 11.79 -3.92 1.70
C LEU A 23 12.18 -5.38 1.93
N MET A 24 12.55 -6.11 0.87
CA MET A 24 13.06 -7.48 0.98
C MET A 24 14.31 -7.54 1.84
N GLU A 25 15.25 -6.62 1.63
CA GLU A 25 16.49 -6.54 2.42
C GLU A 25 16.18 -6.20 3.89
N LYS A 26 15.46 -5.11 4.14
CA LYS A 26 15.21 -4.60 5.51
C LYS A 26 14.32 -5.50 6.34
N LEU A 27 13.43 -6.28 5.72
CA LEU A 27 12.57 -7.24 6.39
C LEU A 27 13.06 -8.69 6.27
N ASN A 28 14.24 -8.90 5.67
CA ASN A 28 14.90 -10.21 5.51
C ASN A 28 14.03 -11.27 4.80
N PHE A 29 13.40 -10.88 3.68
CA PHE A 29 12.64 -11.78 2.82
C PHE A 29 13.40 -12.14 1.54
N LYS A 30 13.33 -13.41 1.14
CA LYS A 30 13.93 -13.91 -0.12
C LYS A 30 12.93 -14.03 -1.29
N SER A 31 11.68 -13.60 -1.10
CA SER A 31 10.62 -13.74 -2.09
C SER A 31 9.60 -12.61 -2.00
N ASN A 32 9.27 -12.01 -3.15
CA ASN A 32 8.20 -11.01 -3.28
C ASN A 32 6.86 -11.51 -2.74
N CYS A 33 6.55 -12.79 -2.97
CA CYS A 33 5.29 -13.38 -2.52
C CYS A 33 5.21 -13.39 -0.98
N ARG A 34 6.31 -13.77 -0.31
CA ARG A 34 6.36 -13.80 1.16
C ARG A 34 6.35 -12.41 1.76
N LEU A 35 7.10 -11.48 1.17
CA LEU A 35 7.11 -10.07 1.58
C LEU A 35 5.69 -9.48 1.52
N ILE A 36 5.00 -9.66 0.39
CA ILE A 36 3.66 -9.09 0.20
C ILE A 36 2.63 -9.77 1.10
N ASP A 37 2.70 -11.09 1.31
CA ASP A 37 1.81 -11.80 2.26
C ASP A 37 1.98 -11.23 3.68
N TYR A 38 3.22 -11.03 4.12
CA TYR A 38 3.54 -10.44 5.41
C TYR A 38 3.04 -9.00 5.55
N ILE A 39 3.30 -8.15 4.54
CA ILE A 39 2.82 -6.77 4.51
C ILE A 39 1.29 -6.72 4.65
N LEU A 40 0.57 -7.56 3.90
CA LEU A 40 -0.90 -7.65 3.95
C LEU A 40 -1.41 -8.23 5.27
N GLU A 41 -0.62 -9.03 5.98
CA GLU A 41 -0.92 -9.52 7.32
C GLU A 41 -0.79 -8.42 8.37
N VAL A 42 0.37 -7.76 8.44
CA VAL A 42 0.62 -6.68 9.41
C VAL A 42 -0.36 -5.53 9.22
N SER A 43 -0.66 -5.17 7.98
CA SER A 43 -1.58 -4.08 7.67
C SER A 43 -3.07 -4.45 7.75
N SER A 44 -3.42 -5.73 7.92
CA SER A 44 -4.81 -6.21 7.85
C SER A 44 -5.75 -5.50 8.85
N ALA A 45 -5.26 -5.20 10.05
CA ALA A 45 -6.00 -4.47 11.09
C ALA A 45 -6.33 -3.02 10.69
N ASN A 46 -5.49 -2.42 9.85
CA ASN A 46 -5.57 -1.02 9.45
C ASN A 46 -6.01 -0.84 8.02
N ILE A 47 -6.32 -1.90 7.31
CA ILE A 47 -6.33 -1.81 5.86
C ILE A 47 -7.52 -1.03 5.30
N ARG A 48 -8.68 -1.14 5.95
CA ARG A 48 -9.86 -0.33 5.63
C ARG A 48 -9.59 1.14 5.95
N ASN A 49 -8.88 1.37 7.04
CA ASN A 49 -8.51 2.68 7.55
C ASN A 49 -7.54 3.38 6.59
N ILE A 50 -6.44 2.70 6.25
CA ILE A 50 -5.45 3.13 5.26
C ILE A 50 -6.16 3.39 3.94
N LYS A 51 -7.00 2.48 3.44
CA LYS A 51 -7.76 2.68 2.20
C LYS A 51 -8.65 3.92 2.25
N ASN A 52 -9.36 4.20 3.34
CA ASN A 52 -10.19 5.40 3.42
C ASN A 52 -9.36 6.69 3.37
N ILE A 53 -8.08 6.62 3.75
CA ILE A 53 -7.19 7.78 3.76
C ILE A 53 -6.45 7.92 2.43
N ILE A 54 -5.96 6.83 1.83
CA ILE A 54 -5.10 6.87 0.62
C ILE A 54 -5.82 6.41 -0.66
N GLY A 55 -6.98 5.77 -0.54
CA GLY A 55 -7.68 5.07 -1.61
C GLY A 55 -8.99 5.73 -2.00
N ASP A 56 -8.94 6.65 -2.95
CA ASP A 56 -10.14 7.07 -3.67
C ASP A 56 -10.67 5.93 -4.56
N HIS A 57 -11.95 5.61 -4.39
CA HIS A 57 -12.72 4.69 -5.23
C HIS A 57 -12.71 5.06 -6.73
N GLU A 58 -12.50 6.33 -7.08
CA GLU A 58 -12.35 6.80 -8.46
C GLU A 58 -10.92 6.70 -9.00
N SER A 59 -10.14 5.71 -8.55
CA SER A 59 -8.79 5.44 -9.07
C SER A 59 -8.82 5.01 -10.56
N LYS A 60 -9.27 5.91 -11.44
CA LYS A 60 -9.02 5.91 -12.88
C LYS A 60 -7.52 6.11 -13.06
N TYR A 61 -6.79 5.01 -12.98
CA TYR A 61 -5.47 4.77 -13.58
C TYR A 61 -4.32 5.79 -13.39
N GLU A 62 -4.41 6.81 -12.54
CA GLU A 62 -3.26 7.69 -12.26
C GLU A 62 -2.47 7.21 -11.03
N PHE A 63 -1.66 6.16 -11.23
CA PHE A 63 -0.25 6.18 -10.86
C PHE A 63 0.43 4.98 -11.53
N ILE A 64 0.65 5.14 -12.83
CA ILE A 64 1.85 4.57 -13.45
C ILE A 64 2.88 5.69 -13.31
N ASP A 65 4.07 5.34 -12.82
CA ASP A 65 5.22 6.23 -12.81
C ASP A 65 5.43 6.73 -14.25
N ASN A 66 5.00 7.95 -14.54
CA ASN A 66 5.14 8.54 -15.87
C ASN A 66 6.60 8.97 -16.12
N GLU A 67 7.46 8.89 -15.10
CA GLU A 67 8.87 9.25 -15.15
C GLU A 67 9.70 8.26 -15.99
N ASN A 68 9.32 6.99 -16.07
CA ASN A 68 10.05 5.97 -16.83
C ASN A 68 9.05 5.09 -17.62
N PRO A 69 9.21 4.88 -18.94
CA PRO A 69 8.34 4.00 -19.73
C PRO A 69 8.58 2.50 -19.49
N GLU A 70 9.71 2.09 -18.93
CA GLU A 70 10.06 0.70 -18.68
C GLU A 70 9.10 0.05 -17.66
N ARG A 71 8.75 -1.21 -17.92
CA ARG A 71 7.82 -1.98 -17.08
C ARG A 71 8.45 -3.32 -16.75
N ILE A 72 8.46 -3.65 -15.45
CA ILE A 72 8.95 -4.92 -14.93
C ILE A 72 7.73 -5.74 -14.48
N ASP A 73 7.62 -6.96 -14.97
CA ASP A 73 6.58 -7.90 -14.58
C ASP A 73 6.89 -8.51 -13.20
N LYS A 74 5.89 -8.48 -12.31
CA LYS A 74 5.95 -9.11 -10.99
C LYS A 74 4.77 -10.03 -10.78
N TYR A 75 5.03 -11.10 -10.03
CA TYR A 75 4.05 -12.12 -9.69
C TYR A 75 3.93 -12.25 -8.19
N VAL A 76 2.69 -12.32 -7.72
CA VAL A 76 2.34 -12.54 -6.32
C VAL A 76 1.38 -13.69 -6.24
N ARG A 77 1.72 -14.69 -5.43
CA ARG A 77 0.84 -15.81 -5.14
C ARG A 77 0.15 -15.53 -3.81
N LEU A 78 -1.13 -15.19 -3.87
CA LEU A 78 -1.95 -14.90 -2.70
C LEU A 78 -2.78 -16.11 -2.29
N LYS A 79 -2.90 -16.34 -0.98
CA LYS A 79 -3.89 -17.28 -0.45
C LYS A 79 -5.30 -16.74 -0.72
N ALA A 80 -6.27 -17.63 -0.89
CA ALA A 80 -7.67 -17.28 -1.15
C ALA A 80 -8.25 -16.21 -0.21
N GLU A 81 -7.88 -16.24 1.08
CA GLU A 81 -8.34 -15.26 2.07
C GLU A 81 -7.82 -13.85 1.80
N LYS A 82 -6.52 -13.71 1.56
CA LYS A 82 -5.87 -12.43 1.23
C LYS A 82 -6.34 -11.90 -0.11
N TYR A 83 -6.54 -12.80 -1.09
CA TYR A 83 -7.14 -12.46 -2.37
C TYR A 83 -8.56 -11.93 -2.22
N LYS A 84 -9.42 -12.62 -1.46
CA LYS A 84 -10.80 -12.14 -1.15
C LYS A 84 -10.78 -10.83 -0.39
N MET A 85 -9.81 -10.64 0.51
CA MET A 85 -9.62 -9.42 1.28
C MET A 85 -9.32 -8.24 0.33
N LEU A 86 -8.32 -8.38 -0.56
CA LEU A 86 -8.01 -7.41 -1.60
C LEU A 86 -9.18 -7.17 -2.56
N LYS A 87 -9.90 -8.22 -2.95
CA LYS A 87 -11.09 -8.11 -3.81
C LYS A 87 -12.19 -7.26 -3.18
N LYS A 88 -12.44 -7.40 -1.87
CA LYS A 88 -13.38 -6.53 -1.13
C LYS A 88 -12.93 -5.07 -1.09
N TRP A 89 -11.66 -4.77 -1.36
CA TRP A 89 -11.14 -3.42 -1.34
C TRP A 89 -11.36 -2.65 -2.64
N HIS A 90 -11.89 -3.26 -3.71
CA HIS A 90 -12.17 -2.53 -4.95
C HIS A 90 -13.62 -2.76 -5.41
N TYR A 91 -14.34 -1.68 -5.74
CA TYR A 91 -15.74 -1.76 -6.18
C TYR A 91 -15.85 -2.25 -7.65
N ILE A 92 -14.88 -1.87 -8.51
CA ILE A 92 -14.85 -2.23 -9.95
C ILE A 92 -13.74 -3.26 -10.21
N PHE A 93 -14.07 -4.54 -10.20
CA PHE A 93 -13.08 -5.62 -10.28
C PHE A 93 -12.28 -5.60 -11.60
N ASN A 94 -11.01 -5.18 -11.55
CA ASN A 94 -10.01 -5.53 -12.57
C ASN A 94 -8.60 -5.64 -11.95
N GLU A 95 -7.71 -6.38 -12.62
CA GLU A 95 -6.33 -6.62 -12.15
C GLU A 95 -5.54 -5.32 -11.97
N TYR A 96 -5.90 -4.27 -12.71
CA TYR A 96 -5.30 -2.96 -12.57
C TYR A 96 -5.60 -2.31 -11.22
N GLY A 97 -6.84 -2.43 -10.70
CA GLY A 97 -7.23 -1.89 -9.41
C GLY A 97 -6.47 -2.53 -8.24
N ILE A 98 -6.29 -3.86 -8.27
CA ILE A 98 -5.48 -4.58 -7.26
C ILE A 98 -4.01 -4.15 -7.33
N SER A 99 -3.48 -3.93 -8.54
CA SER A 99 -2.10 -3.48 -8.75
C SER A 99 -1.84 -2.11 -8.12
N VAL A 100 -2.78 -1.18 -8.26
CA VAL A 100 -2.69 0.17 -7.67
C VAL A 100 -2.63 0.08 -6.15
N ILE A 101 -3.54 -0.70 -5.54
CA ILE A 101 -3.57 -0.83 -4.08
C ILE A 101 -2.29 -1.45 -3.54
N LEU A 102 -1.77 -2.48 -4.21
CA LEU A 102 -0.49 -3.08 -3.81
C LEU A 102 0.66 -2.08 -3.91
N ARG A 103 0.70 -1.25 -4.96
CA ARG A 103 1.70 -0.19 -5.10
C ARG A 103 1.61 0.84 -3.96
N ASP A 104 0.40 1.29 -3.63
CA ASP A 104 0.19 2.27 -2.55
C ASP A 104 0.65 1.71 -1.19
N ILE A 105 0.33 0.43 -0.90
CA ILE A 105 0.77 -0.25 0.32
C ILE A 105 2.29 -0.43 0.34
N ILE A 106 2.89 -0.89 -0.76
CA ILE A 106 4.36 -1.07 -0.86
C ILE A 106 5.06 0.27 -0.61
N LYS A 107 4.58 1.35 -1.22
CA LYS A 107 5.15 2.68 -1.01
C LYS A 107 5.00 3.14 0.44
N PHE A 108 3.84 2.94 1.05
CA PHE A 108 3.63 3.25 2.48
C PHE A 108 4.63 2.52 3.38
N PHE A 109 4.87 1.23 3.15
CA PHE A 109 5.86 0.47 3.90
C PHE A 109 7.28 0.96 3.64
N TYR A 110 7.62 1.26 2.39
CA TYR A 110 8.93 1.80 2.03
C TYR A 110 9.23 3.10 2.78
N GLU A 111 8.35 4.11 2.65
CA GLU A 111 8.50 5.42 3.29
C GLU A 111 8.52 5.31 4.82
N GLY A 112 7.67 4.44 5.37
CA GLY A 112 7.60 4.22 6.81
C GLY A 112 8.84 3.55 7.40
N ILE A 113 9.37 2.53 6.74
CA ILE A 113 10.62 1.87 7.15
C ILE A 113 11.81 2.81 6.93
N LEU A 114 11.80 3.62 5.88
CA LEU A 114 12.83 4.64 5.66
C LEU A 114 12.87 5.66 6.82
N LYS A 115 11.69 6.07 7.31
CA LYS A 115 11.59 7.08 8.38
C LYS A 115 11.86 6.52 9.78
N TYR A 116 11.25 5.38 10.12
CA TYR A 116 11.23 4.86 11.50
C TYR A 116 12.08 3.61 11.70
N GLY A 117 12.65 3.06 10.64
CA GLY A 117 13.26 1.74 10.68
C GLY A 117 12.24 0.60 10.73
N ALA A 118 12.67 -0.60 10.35
CA ALA A 118 11.77 -1.73 10.14
C ALA A 118 11.03 -2.15 11.42
N LYS A 119 11.75 -2.28 12.54
CA LYS A 119 11.18 -2.78 13.79
C LYS A 119 10.11 -1.85 14.37
N GLU A 120 10.42 -0.56 14.45
CA GLU A 120 9.50 0.43 15.03
C GLU A 120 8.29 0.64 14.11
N PHE A 121 8.52 0.71 12.79
CA PHE A 121 7.43 0.86 11.83
C PHE A 121 6.43 -0.31 11.89
N ILE A 122 6.88 -1.58 11.86
CA ILE A 122 5.91 -2.69 11.90
C ILE A 122 5.21 -2.77 13.26
N CYS A 123 5.88 -2.36 14.36
CA CYS A 123 5.24 -2.28 15.67
C CYS A 123 4.10 -1.24 15.68
N MET A 124 4.33 -0.07 15.07
CA MET A 124 3.31 0.97 14.94
C MET A 124 2.15 0.52 14.05
N ILE A 125 2.44 -0.01 12.84
CA ILE A 125 1.40 -0.46 11.91
C ILE A 125 0.66 -1.71 12.39
N GLY A 126 1.22 -2.49 13.30
CA GLY A 126 0.51 -3.57 13.98
C GLY A 126 -0.60 -3.09 14.93
N LYS A 127 -0.55 -1.83 15.39
CA LYS A 127 -1.57 -1.22 16.25
C LYS A 127 -2.69 -0.59 15.44
N LYS A 128 -3.89 -0.47 16.00
CA LYS A 128 -5.04 0.13 15.32
C LYS A 128 -4.84 1.64 15.15
N LEU A 129 -4.86 2.12 13.90
CA LEU A 129 -4.80 3.53 13.55
C LEU A 129 -6.07 4.26 14.00
N LYS A 130 -5.88 5.42 14.65
CA LYS A 130 -6.91 6.39 15.04
C LYS A 130 -7.35 7.20 13.82
N THR A 131 -8.12 6.57 12.93
CA THR A 131 -8.57 7.17 11.67
C THR A 131 -9.28 8.49 11.82
N ASP A 132 -10.06 8.67 12.88
CA ASP A 132 -10.86 9.88 13.05
C ASP A 132 -9.95 11.10 13.24
N ASN A 133 -8.82 10.92 13.94
CA ASN A 133 -7.79 11.95 14.07
C ASN A 133 -7.10 12.22 12.73
N ILE A 134 -6.78 11.16 11.96
CA ILE A 134 -6.16 11.30 10.65
C ILE A 134 -7.10 12.06 9.69
N VAL A 135 -8.39 11.71 9.65
CA VAL A 135 -9.38 12.37 8.78
C VAL A 135 -9.58 13.83 9.20
N LYS A 136 -9.60 14.11 10.50
CA LYS A 136 -9.72 15.48 11.02
C LYS A 136 -8.52 16.33 10.62
N ASP A 137 -7.30 15.85 10.86
CA ASP A 137 -6.06 16.57 10.53
C ASP A 137 -5.88 16.76 9.02
N LEU A 138 -6.40 15.82 8.22
CA LEU A 138 -6.32 15.86 6.77
C LEU A 138 -7.50 16.56 6.11
N GLY A 139 -8.54 16.94 6.85
CA GLY A 139 -9.77 17.53 6.30
C GLY A 139 -9.50 18.72 5.39
N ASP A 140 -8.66 19.65 5.84
CA ASP A 140 -8.29 20.85 5.07
C ASP A 140 -7.48 20.49 3.82
N ILE A 141 -6.56 19.54 3.95
CA ILE A 141 -5.73 19.05 2.83
C ILE A 141 -6.61 18.36 1.77
N LEU A 142 -7.62 17.61 2.21
CA LEU A 142 -8.53 16.88 1.35
C LEU A 142 -9.44 17.82 0.53
N THR A 143 -9.79 18.98 1.08
CA THR A 143 -10.69 19.96 0.44
C THR A 143 -9.95 20.89 -0.53
N HIS A 144 -8.67 21.20 -0.28
CA HIS A 144 -7.91 22.15 -1.08
C HIS A 144 -7.24 21.57 -2.34
N MET A 145 -7.02 20.26 -2.43
CA MET A 145 -6.35 19.66 -3.60
C MET A 145 -7.33 19.13 -4.66
N ARG A 146 -7.19 19.66 -5.89
CA ARG A 146 -7.97 19.21 -7.06
C ARG A 146 -7.44 17.92 -7.70
N LYS A 147 -6.12 17.69 -7.69
CA LYS A 147 -5.51 16.52 -8.35
C LYS A 147 -5.40 15.34 -7.38
N ILE A 148 -6.06 14.22 -7.72
CA ILE A 148 -6.10 13.00 -6.89
C ILE A 148 -4.69 12.43 -6.63
N SER A 149 -3.83 12.41 -7.64
CA SER A 149 -2.45 11.88 -7.52
C SER A 149 -1.59 12.69 -6.54
N LEU A 150 -1.66 14.02 -6.57
CA LEU A 150 -0.97 14.89 -5.60
C LEU A 150 -1.56 14.75 -4.19
N LYS A 151 -2.89 14.64 -4.12
CA LYS A 151 -3.62 14.40 -2.87
C LYS A 151 -3.16 13.12 -2.19
N LYS A 152 -3.10 12.00 -2.91
CA LYS A 152 -2.60 10.72 -2.38
C LYS A 152 -1.18 10.83 -1.84
N LEU A 153 -0.26 11.46 -2.58
CA LEU A 153 1.14 11.61 -2.16
C LEU A 153 1.27 12.44 -0.88
N ALA A 154 0.58 13.58 -0.81
CA ALA A 154 0.61 14.45 0.36
C ALA A 154 0.00 13.77 1.59
N LEU A 155 -1.13 13.08 1.43
CA LEU A 155 -1.76 12.31 2.52
C LEU A 155 -0.82 11.20 3.02
N LEU A 156 -0.22 10.44 2.10
CA LEU A 156 0.75 9.40 2.45
C LEU A 156 1.91 9.98 3.26
N SER A 157 2.49 11.09 2.79
CA SER A 157 3.60 11.76 3.45
C SER A 157 3.22 12.24 4.85
N LEU A 158 2.04 12.84 5.02
CA LEU A 158 1.61 13.38 6.31
C LEU A 158 1.27 12.29 7.33
N ILE A 159 0.65 11.19 6.90
CA ILE A 159 0.42 10.01 7.76
C ILE A 159 1.77 9.46 8.21
N ILE A 160 2.71 9.25 7.29
CA ILE A 160 4.05 8.78 7.63
C ILE A 160 4.70 9.78 8.57
N GLN A 161 4.55 11.08 8.37
CA GLN A 161 5.18 12.07 9.22
C GLN A 161 4.71 12.03 10.67
N ASN A 162 3.42 11.80 10.88
CA ASN A 162 2.76 11.87 12.19
C ASN A 162 2.31 10.50 12.72
N LEU A 163 2.83 9.41 12.14
CA LEU A 163 2.41 8.05 12.48
C LEU A 163 2.34 7.75 13.98
N PRO A 164 3.30 8.16 14.83
CA PRO A 164 3.24 7.95 16.28
C PRO A 164 2.01 8.55 16.97
N VAL A 165 1.45 9.64 16.45
CA VAL A 165 0.24 10.31 16.98
C VAL A 165 -1.02 9.52 16.61
N TYR A 166 -0.94 8.80 15.49
CA TYR A 166 -2.06 8.08 14.89
C TYR A 166 -2.17 6.62 15.32
N VAL A 167 -1.21 6.06 16.05
CA VAL A 167 -1.22 4.67 16.56
C VAL A 167 -1.52 4.58 18.06
#